data_AF-A0A7S4UEZ7-F1
#
_entry.id   AF-A0A7S4UEZ7-F1
#
_cell.length_a   1.000
_cell.length_b   1.000
_cell.length_c   1.000
_cell.angle_alpha   90.00
_cell.angle_beta   90.00
_cell.angle_gamma   90.00
#
_symmetry.space_group_name_H-M   'P 1'
#
loop_
_entity.id
_entity.type
_entity.pdbx_description
1 polymer ?
#
loop_
_entity_poly.entity_id
_entity_poly.type
_entity_poly.pdbx_seq_one_letter_code
_entity_poly.pdbx_strand_id
1 'polypeptide(L)'
;ESSDARIARHIVTIHQRREEALRPPYTTTQLQRYIKYARSHKPELTEQAGEVLVECYRRLRQRDGGSNGKTAYRITVRQLESIIRLAEARARVHCDLHVRPEYVVDSAKLLQKSIIFVEMDDVVLDLDIAPLATADL
;
A
#
# COMPACT_ATOMS: atom_id res chain seq x y z
N GLU A 1 22.60 1.93 11.07
CA GLU A 1 23.74 1.15 11.58
C GLU A 1 23.45 -0.32 11.89
N SER A 2 22.64 -0.70 12.89
CA SER A 2 22.41 -2.13 13.20
C SER A 2 21.70 -2.91 12.06
N SER A 3 20.75 -2.27 11.36
CA SER A 3 20.08 -2.88 10.19
C SER A 3 21.03 -3.08 9.02
N ASP A 4 21.85 -2.06 8.71
CA ASP A 4 22.81 -2.09 7.60
C ASP A 4 23.88 -3.16 7.84
N ALA A 5 24.39 -3.26 9.07
CA ALA A 5 25.33 -4.31 9.46
C ALA A 5 24.73 -5.72 9.32
N ARG A 6 23.44 -5.92 9.65
CA ARG A 6 22.75 -7.21 9.46
C ARG A 6 22.59 -7.54 7.97
N ILE A 7 22.19 -6.57 7.16
CA ILE A 7 22.05 -6.73 5.71
C ILE A 7 23.40 -7.08 5.08
N ALA A 8 24.45 -6.33 5.41
CA ALA A 8 25.80 -6.57 4.92
C ALA A 8 26.31 -7.97 5.28
N ARG A 9 26.18 -8.39 6.55
CA ARG A 9 26.56 -9.75 6.97
C ARG A 9 25.77 -10.83 6.23
N HIS A 10 24.47 -10.62 6.02
CA HIS A 10 23.62 -11.57 5.29
C HIS A 10 24.06 -11.72 3.84
N ILE A 11 24.33 -10.62 3.14
CA ILE A 11 24.82 -10.61 1.75
C ILE A 11 26.16 -11.34 1.65
N VAL A 12 27.11 -11.03 2.53
CA VAL A 12 28.42 -11.68 2.57
C VAL A 12 28.29 -13.19 2.82
N THR A 13 27.42 -13.60 3.74
CA THR A 13 27.15 -15.02 4.05
C THR A 13 26.61 -15.78 2.84
N ILE A 14 25.67 -15.19 2.09
CA ILE A 14 25.13 -15.80 0.85
C ILE A 14 26.23 -15.99 -0.19
N HIS A 15 27.11 -15.01 -0.37
CA HIS A 15 28.19 -15.09 -1.37
C HIS A 15 29.30 -16.08 -0.98
N GLN A 16 29.52 -16.29 0.32
CA GLN A 16 30.50 -17.26 0.83
C GLN A 16 30.01 -18.72 0.80
N ARG A 17 28.69 -18.96 0.95
CA ARG A 17 28.07 -20.29 1.03
C ARG A 17 26.84 -20.39 0.14
N ARG A 18 27.07 -20.29 -1.17
CA ARG A 18 26.09 -20.04 -2.26
C ARG A 18 24.76 -20.81 -2.18
N GLU A 19 24.72 -22.00 -1.56
CA GLU A 19 23.51 -22.83 -1.45
C GLU A 19 23.07 -23.18 -0.02
N GLU A 20 23.96 -23.19 0.99
CA GLU A 20 23.60 -23.58 2.36
C GLU A 20 22.94 -22.48 3.19
N ALA A 21 23.10 -21.21 2.79
CA ALA A 21 22.60 -20.05 3.53
C ALA A 21 21.07 -19.88 3.46
N LEU A 22 20.42 -20.54 2.51
CA LEU A 22 18.99 -20.44 2.26
C LEU A 22 18.36 -21.83 2.42
N ARG A 23 17.78 -22.10 3.58
CA ARG A 23 16.95 -23.29 3.83
C ARG A 23 15.47 -22.86 3.92
N PRO A 24 14.85 -22.42 2.81
CA PRO A 24 13.43 -22.10 2.85
C PRO A 24 12.61 -23.38 3.13
N PRO A 25 11.49 -23.27 3.86
CA PRO A 25 10.63 -24.43 4.14
C PRO A 25 9.97 -25.01 2.87
N TYR A 26 9.91 -24.22 1.79
CA TYR A 26 9.29 -24.62 0.53
C TYR A 26 10.20 -24.29 -0.65
N THR A 27 10.25 -25.23 -1.61
CA THR A 27 10.93 -25.02 -2.89
C THR A 27 10.12 -24.09 -3.80
N THR A 28 10.79 -23.48 -4.79
CA THR A 28 10.13 -22.62 -5.78
C THR A 28 9.00 -23.34 -6.52
N THR A 29 9.19 -24.61 -6.88
CA THR A 29 8.16 -25.41 -7.56
C THR A 29 6.94 -25.66 -6.67
N GLN A 30 7.13 -25.90 -5.37
CA GLN A 30 6.03 -26.06 -4.41
C GLN A 30 5.22 -24.76 -4.28
N LEU A 31 5.89 -23.61 -4.14
CA LEU A 31 5.22 -22.31 -4.07
C LEU A 31 4.46 -21.97 -5.35
N GLN A 32 5.03 -22.22 -6.53
CA GLN A 32 4.35 -22.00 -7.80
C GLN A 32 3.10 -22.85 -7.96
N ARG A 33 3.16 -24.14 -7.55
CA ARG A 33 1.97 -25.01 -7.53
C ARG A 33 0.92 -24.49 -6.55
N TYR A 34 1.32 -24.04 -5.36
CA TYR A 34 0.42 -23.47 -4.38
C TYR A 34 -0.27 -22.21 -4.89
N ILE A 35 0.48 -21.27 -5.49
CA ILE A 35 -0.08 -20.05 -6.08
C ILE A 35 -1.07 -20.41 -7.19
N LYS A 36 -0.76 -21.39 -8.04
CA LYS A 36 -1.67 -21.86 -9.10
C LYS A 36 -2.97 -22.40 -8.52
N TYR A 37 -2.89 -23.16 -7.43
CA TYR A 37 -4.06 -23.67 -6.71
C TYR A 37 -4.87 -22.53 -6.08
N ALA A 38 -4.24 -21.65 -5.30
CA ALA A 38 -4.85 -20.50 -4.65
C ALA A 38 -5.59 -19.56 -5.63
N ARG A 39 -5.05 -19.38 -6.85
CA ARG A 39 -5.68 -18.57 -7.92
C ARG A 39 -7.02 -19.12 -8.41
N SER A 40 -7.33 -20.39 -8.17
CA SER A 40 -8.63 -20.97 -8.54
C SER A 40 -9.75 -20.57 -7.58
N HIS A 41 -9.41 -20.08 -6.37
CA HIS A 41 -10.40 -19.61 -5.40
C HIS A 41 -10.93 -18.22 -5.78
N LYS A 42 -12.24 -18.07 -5.67
CA LYS A 42 -12.96 -16.81 -5.86
C LYS A 42 -13.69 -16.46 -4.56
N PRO A 43 -12.99 -15.86 -3.59
CA PRO A 43 -13.61 -15.52 -2.32
C PRO A 43 -14.66 -14.45 -2.50
N GLU A 44 -15.77 -14.57 -1.77
CA GLU A 44 -16.87 -13.62 -1.78
C GLU A 44 -16.78 -12.67 -0.58
N LEU A 45 -17.13 -11.40 -0.80
CA LEU A 45 -17.13 -10.40 0.26
C LEU A 45 -18.31 -10.64 1.20
N THR A 46 -18.03 -10.86 2.48
CA THR A 46 -19.07 -10.98 3.51
C THR A 46 -19.64 -9.62 3.91
N GLU A 47 -20.87 -9.60 4.41
CA GLU A 47 -21.52 -8.37 4.90
C GLU A 47 -20.69 -7.68 6.00
N GLN A 48 -20.20 -8.45 6.97
CA GLN A 48 -19.31 -7.95 8.03
C GLN A 48 -18.02 -7.33 7.49
N ALA A 49 -17.41 -7.94 6.47
CA ALA A 49 -16.23 -7.37 5.83
C ALA A 49 -16.57 -6.09 5.05
N GLY A 50 -17.77 -6.01 4.46
CA GLY A 50 -18.29 -4.81 3.80
C GLY A 50 -18.45 -3.62 4.75
N GLU A 51 -19.01 -3.85 5.95
CA GLU A 51 -19.13 -2.80 6.99
C GLU A 51 -17.75 -2.26 7.41
N VAL A 52 -16.80 -3.16 7.66
CA VAL A 52 -15.44 -2.78 8.03
C VAL A 52 -14.72 -2.05 6.89
N LEU A 53 -14.97 -2.42 5.65
CA LEU A 53 -14.41 -1.75 4.47
C LEU A 53 -14.85 -0.29 4.39
N VAL A 54 -16.15 -0.02 4.57
CA VAL A 54 -16.72 1.33 4.55
C VAL A 54 -16.10 2.18 5.66
N GLU A 55 -16.00 1.62 6.86
CA GLU A 55 -15.42 2.32 8.01
C GLU A 55 -13.93 2.61 7.80
N CYS A 56 -13.15 1.64 7.30
CA CYS A 56 -11.73 1.84 6.96
C CYS A 56 -11.55 2.95 5.91
N TYR A 57 -12.38 2.96 4.86
CA TYR A 57 -12.30 3.97 3.81
C TYR A 57 -12.68 5.37 4.31
N ARG A 58 -13.73 5.48 5.14
CA ARG A 58 -14.12 6.73 5.78
C ARG A 58 -12.98 7.30 6.62
N ARG A 59 -12.34 6.49 7.46
CA ARG A 59 -11.18 6.89 8.26
C ARG A 59 -10.00 7.35 7.39
N LEU A 60 -9.70 6.61 6.32
CA LEU A 60 -8.62 6.95 5.38
C LEU A 60 -8.85 8.34 4.78
N ARG A 61 -10.09 8.63 4.38
CA ARG A 61 -10.48 9.91 3.76
C ARG A 61 -10.49 11.07 4.76
N GLN A 62 -10.97 10.84 5.99
CA GLN A 62 -10.95 11.86 7.04
C GLN A 62 -9.52 12.29 7.40
N ARG A 63 -8.60 11.33 7.50
CA ARG A 63 -7.20 11.62 7.80
C ARG A 63 -6.51 12.45 6.72
N ASP A 64 -6.92 12.29 5.46
CA ASP A 64 -6.40 13.06 4.32
C ASP A 64 -7.03 14.46 4.22
N GLY A 65 -8.19 14.70 4.84
CA GLY A 65 -8.90 15.98 4.80
C GLY A 65 -8.53 16.98 5.91
N GLY A 66 -7.71 16.60 6.89
CA GLY A 66 -7.43 17.38 8.10
C GLY A 66 -6.40 18.52 7.96
N SER A 67 -5.75 18.66 6.80
CA SER A 67 -4.75 19.69 6.53
C SER A 67 -5.22 20.57 5.36
N ASN A 68 -5.84 21.70 5.70
CA ASN A 68 -6.09 22.85 4.82
C ASN A 68 -6.76 22.59 3.45
N GLY A 69 -7.58 21.56 3.28
CA GLY A 69 -8.40 21.33 2.07
C GLY A 69 -7.62 21.07 0.77
N LYS A 70 -6.30 21.28 0.75
CA LYS A 70 -5.38 21.11 -0.38
C LYS A 70 -4.93 19.67 -0.57
N THR A 71 -5.31 18.71 0.29
CA THR A 71 -4.87 17.30 0.19
C THR A 71 -5.99 16.31 -0.12
N ALA A 72 -7.26 16.73 -0.06
CA ALA A 72 -8.45 15.86 -0.16
C ALA A 72 -8.62 15.10 -1.49
N TYR A 73 -7.78 15.36 -2.50
CA TYR A 73 -7.79 14.65 -3.78
C TYR A 73 -6.97 13.34 -3.77
N ARG A 74 -6.22 13.03 -2.71
CA ARG A 74 -5.32 11.87 -2.69
C ARG A 74 -6.07 10.55 -2.46
N ILE A 75 -7.11 10.57 -1.63
CA ILE A 75 -7.94 9.39 -1.37
C ILE A 75 -9.18 9.36 -2.27
N THR A 76 -9.20 8.44 -3.23
CA THR A 76 -10.27 8.27 -4.22
C THR A 76 -10.95 6.89 -4.11
N VAL A 77 -12.06 6.69 -4.83
CA VAL A 77 -12.75 5.37 -4.92
C VAL A 77 -11.83 4.26 -5.44
N ARG A 78 -10.79 4.59 -6.22
CA ARG A 78 -9.77 3.62 -6.64
C ARG A 78 -9.03 2.99 -5.45
N GLN A 79 -8.89 3.73 -4.35
CA GLN A 79 -8.29 3.22 -3.12
C GLN A 79 -9.20 2.20 -2.44
N LEU A 80 -10.52 2.46 -2.42
CA LEU A 80 -11.50 1.50 -1.94
C LEU A 80 -11.44 0.18 -2.73
N GLU A 81 -11.48 0.26 -4.06
CA GLU A 81 -11.34 -0.93 -4.92
C GLU A 81 -10.02 -1.67 -4.68
N SER A 82 -8.94 -0.93 -4.42
CA SER A 82 -7.64 -1.53 -4.16
C SER A 82 -7.62 -2.30 -2.85
N ILE A 83 -8.28 -1.78 -1.80
CA ILE A 83 -8.45 -2.52 -0.53
C ILE A 83 -9.25 -3.81 -0.75
N ILE A 84 -10.35 -3.76 -1.53
CA ILE A 84 -11.16 -4.94 -1.86
C ILE A 84 -10.30 -6.00 -2.57
N ARG A 85 -9.58 -5.61 -3.63
CA ARG A 85 -8.70 -6.51 -4.39
C ARG A 85 -7.61 -7.13 -3.52
N LEU A 86 -7.04 -6.37 -2.59
CA LEU A 86 -6.04 -6.86 -1.64
C LEU A 86 -6.64 -7.85 -0.62
N ALA A 87 -7.82 -7.55 -0.10
CA ALA A 87 -8.50 -8.42 0.86
C ALA A 87 -8.91 -9.76 0.23
N GLU A 88 -9.44 -9.74 -1.00
CA GLU A 88 -9.71 -10.94 -1.79
C GLU A 88 -8.43 -11.72 -2.09
N ALA A 89 -7.35 -11.04 -2.50
CA ALA A 89 -6.08 -11.70 -2.77
C ALA A 89 -5.53 -12.42 -1.53
N ARG A 90 -5.70 -11.83 -0.35
CA ARG A 90 -5.34 -12.46 0.91
C ARG A 90 -6.23 -13.66 1.23
N ALA A 91 -7.54 -13.56 1.06
CA ALA A 91 -8.44 -14.69 1.20
C ALA A 91 -8.08 -15.84 0.25
N ARG A 92 -7.69 -15.54 -1.00
CA ARG A 92 -7.19 -16.54 -1.96
C ARG A 92 -5.93 -17.26 -1.47
N VAL A 93 -4.97 -16.53 -0.92
CA VAL A 93 -3.74 -17.12 -0.34
C VAL A 93 -4.06 -18.00 0.86
N HIS A 94 -5.11 -17.69 1.62
CA HIS A 94 -5.57 -18.55 2.71
C HIS A 94 -6.50 -19.69 2.26
N CYS A 95 -6.83 -19.77 0.97
CA CYS A 95 -7.82 -20.70 0.40
C CYS A 95 -9.22 -20.56 1.02
N ASP A 96 -9.55 -19.38 1.56
CA ASP A 96 -10.87 -19.10 2.12
C ASP A 96 -11.89 -18.82 0.99
N LEU A 97 -13.13 -19.25 1.20
CA LEU A 97 -14.26 -18.95 0.31
C LEU A 97 -14.88 -17.57 0.57
N HIS A 98 -14.59 -16.98 1.74
CA HIS A 98 -15.21 -15.75 2.19
C HIS A 98 -14.15 -14.77 2.71
N VAL A 99 -14.30 -13.49 2.37
CA VAL A 99 -13.44 -12.44 2.89
C VAL A 99 -13.82 -12.15 4.33
N ARG A 100 -12.88 -12.36 5.26
CA ARG A 100 -13.05 -12.02 6.68
C ARG A 100 -12.73 -10.54 6.94
N PRO A 101 -13.33 -9.92 7.98
CA PRO A 101 -13.04 -8.54 8.36
C PRO A 101 -11.54 -8.26 8.60
N GLU A 102 -10.82 -9.23 9.16
CA GLU A 102 -9.37 -9.15 9.41
C GLU A 102 -8.56 -8.85 8.14
N TYR A 103 -8.96 -9.44 7.00
CA TYR A 103 -8.27 -9.25 5.73
C TYR A 103 -8.42 -7.83 5.21
N VAL A 104 -9.58 -7.21 5.45
CA VAL A 104 -9.85 -5.82 5.11
C VAL A 104 -9.01 -4.87 5.96
N VAL A 105 -8.96 -5.07 7.27
CA VAL A 105 -8.18 -4.25 8.20
C VAL A 105 -6.70 -4.25 7.82
N ASP A 106 -6.14 -5.42 7.56
CA ASP A 106 -4.73 -5.52 7.19
C ASP A 106 -4.44 -4.97 5.78
N SER A 107 -5.37 -5.11 4.84
CA SER A 107 -5.24 -4.52 3.50
C SER A 107 -5.28 -2.99 3.56
N ALA A 108 -6.16 -2.42 4.38
CA ALA A 108 -6.20 -0.98 4.64
C ALA A 108 -4.90 -0.49 5.30
N LYS A 109 -4.35 -1.26 6.25
CA LYS A 109 -3.06 -0.97 6.88
C LYS A 109 -1.90 -1.02 5.88
N LEU A 110 -1.88 -1.99 4.96
CA LEU A 110 -0.89 -2.07 3.89
C LEU A 110 -0.95 -0.83 3.00
N LEU A 111 -2.16 -0.45 2.57
CA LEU A 111 -2.36 0.74 1.76
C LEU A 111 -1.91 2.01 2.48
N GLN A 112 -2.28 2.15 3.75
CA GLN A 112 -1.88 3.26 4.61
C GLN A 112 -0.36 3.43 4.70
N LYS A 113 0.39 2.33 4.76
CA LYS A 113 1.86 2.33 4.80
C LYS A 113 2.49 2.65 3.45
N SER A 114 1.79 2.41 2.35
CA SER A 114 2.28 2.74 1.00
C SER A 114 2.21 4.24 0.69
N ILE A 115 1.42 4.99 1.45
CA ILE A 115 1.31 6.44 1.31
C ILE A 115 2.53 7.09 1.99
N ILE A 116 3.52 7.43 1.18
CA ILE A 116 4.66 8.25 1.60
C ILE A 116 4.20 9.71 1.57
N PHE A 117 4.24 10.37 2.71
CA PHE A 117 3.94 11.79 2.81
C PHE A 117 5.18 12.57 2.37
N VAL A 118 5.11 13.17 1.18
CA VAL A 118 6.03 14.24 0.78
C VAL A 118 5.29 15.53 1.04
N GLU A 119 5.57 16.15 2.20
CA GLU A 119 5.22 17.54 2.40
C GLU A 119 6.16 18.35 1.51
N MET A 120 5.61 18.94 0.46
CA MET A 120 6.31 19.98 -0.30
C MET A 120 5.94 21.29 0.38
N ASP A 121 6.93 21.97 0.95
CA ASP A 121 6.74 23.37 1.32
C ASP A 121 6.41 24.15 0.04
N ASP A 122 5.37 24.99 0.12
CA ASP A 122 4.98 25.86 -1.00
C ASP A 122 6.18 26.75 -1.37
N VAL A 123 6.73 26.58 -2.58
CA VAL A 123 7.77 27.49 -3.09
C VAL A 123 7.07 28.80 -3.45
N VAL A 124 7.26 29.82 -2.60
CA VAL A 124 6.83 31.18 -2.91
C VAL A 124 7.66 31.67 -4.09
N LEU A 125 7.06 31.68 -5.28
CA LEU A 125 7.62 32.35 -6.44
C LEU A 125 7.29 33.83 -6.30
N ASP A 126 8.26 34.63 -5.85
CA ASP A 126 8.21 36.08 -6.01
C ASP A 126 8.27 36.37 -7.51
N LEU A 127 7.10 36.43 -8.13
CA LEU A 127 6.95 36.98 -9.45
C LEU A 127 6.91 38.49 -9.27
N ASP A 128 8.07 39.13 -9.43
CA ASP A 128 8.20 40.57 -9.63
C ASP A 128 7.52 40.95 -10.96
N ILE A 129 6.19 40.96 -10.95
CA ILE A 129 5.40 41.52 -12.04
C ILE A 129 5.51 43.05 -11.88
N ALA A 130 6.55 43.62 -12.48
CA ALA A 130 6.64 45.06 -12.64
C ALA A 130 5.32 45.55 -13.29
N PRO A 131 4.66 46.56 -12.71
CA PRO A 131 3.40 47.04 -13.27
C PRO A 131 3.66 47.53 -14.69
N LEU A 132 2.90 46.99 -15.65
CA LEU A 132 2.90 47.44 -17.03
C LEU A 132 2.55 48.94 -16.98
N ALA A 133 3.52 49.79 -17.27
CA ALA A 133 3.30 51.23 -17.33
C ALA A 133 2.13 51.49 -18.28
N THR A 134 1.04 52.04 -17.75
CA THR A 134 -0.05 52.56 -18.56
C THR A 134 0.54 53.70 -19.38
N ALA A 135 0.74 53.46 -20.67
CA ALA A 135 1.08 54.51 -21.61
C ALA A 135 -0.10 55.47 -21.68
N ASP A 136 0.07 56.66 -21.10
CA ASP A 136 -0.85 57.78 -21.26
C ASP A 136 -0.89 58.21 -22.73
N LEU A 137 -2.11 58.36 -23.24
CA LEU A 137 -2.49 59.02 -24.50
C LEU A 137 -2.46 60.55 -24.32
#